data_AF-A0A1H6UKT9-F1
#
_entry.id   AF-A0A1H6UKT9-F1
#
_cell.length_a   1.000
_cell.length_b   1.000
_cell.length_c   1.000
_cell.angle_alpha   90.00
_cell.angle_beta   90.00
_cell.angle_gamma   90.00
#
_symmetry.space_group_name_H-M   'P 1'
#
loop_
_entity.id
_entity.type
_entity.pdbx_description
1 polymer ?
#
loop_
_entity_poly.entity_id
_entity_poly.type
_entity_poly.pdbx_seq_one_letter_code
_entity_poly.pdbx_strand_id
1 'polypeptide(L)'
;MVSVEKTVGVLDLQGAVKEHLLALETLRIKVVSVKRPEDFNTLDGLIIPGGESTAIGRLICEQGLEEPLRTFHKEGKGVLGLPLQYR
;
A
#
# COMPACT_ATOMS: atom_id res chain seq x y z
N MET A 1 21.32 17.85 5.84
CA MET A 1 19.89 17.49 5.84
C MET A 1 19.69 16.46 4.75
N VAL A 2 19.48 15.20 5.10
CA VAL A 2 19.15 14.16 4.12
C VAL A 2 17.66 14.32 3.84
N SER A 3 17.30 14.80 2.65
CA SER A 3 15.93 14.68 2.16
C SER A 3 15.67 13.19 1.94
N VAL A 4 15.08 12.53 2.93
CA VAL A 4 14.66 11.14 2.76
C VAL A 4 13.41 11.19 1.89
N GLU A 5 13.58 11.02 0.58
CA GLU A 5 12.46 10.80 -0.33
C GLU A 5 11.81 9.47 0.03
N LYS A 6 10.84 9.52 0.95
CA LYS A 6 10.09 8.35 1.39
C LYS A 6 9.21 7.85 0.24
N THR A 7 9.39 6.59 -0.14
CA THR A 7 8.57 5.96 -1.18
C THR A 7 7.42 5.20 -0.53
N VAL A 8 6.20 5.61 -0.82
CA VAL A 8 4.99 5.02 -0.27
C VAL A 8 4.28 4.22 -1.36
N GLY A 9 4.03 2.94 -1.08
CA GLY A 9 3.27 2.08 -1.97
C GLY A 9 1.79 2.15 -1.64
N VAL A 10 0.93 2.11 -2.65
CA VAL A 10 -0.53 1.98 -2.47
C VAL A 10 -1.01 0.73 -3.17
N LEU A 11 -1.73 -0.12 -2.43
CA LEU A 11 -2.19 -1.42 -2.90
C LEU A 11 -3.28 -1.28 -3.98
N ASP A 12 -2.95 -1.49 -5.26
CA ASP A 12 -3.86 -1.32 -6.40
C ASP A 12 -4.38 -2.64 -6.96
N LEU A 13 -5.20 -3.32 -6.14
CA LEU A 13 -5.77 -4.63 -6.49
C LEU A 13 -7.21 -4.56 -7.00
N GLN A 14 -7.99 -3.53 -6.61
CA GLN A 14 -9.42 -3.44 -6.89
C GLN A 14 -9.80 -2.18 -7.72
N GLY A 15 -8.82 -1.38 -8.16
CA GLY A 15 -9.05 -0.24 -9.06
C GLY A 15 -9.57 1.04 -8.39
N ALA A 16 -9.77 1.08 -7.08
CA ALA A 16 -10.21 2.26 -6.32
C ALA A 16 -9.05 3.10 -5.74
N VAL A 17 -7.94 3.22 -6.48
CA VAL A 17 -6.68 3.73 -5.90
C VAL A 17 -6.26 5.10 -6.45
N LYS A 18 -6.86 5.52 -7.57
CA LYS A 18 -6.56 6.81 -8.21
C LYS A 18 -6.72 7.99 -7.25
N GLU A 19 -7.76 8.01 -6.42
CA GLU A 19 -8.01 9.11 -5.48
C GLU A 19 -6.93 9.20 -4.39
N HIS A 20 -6.44 8.04 -3.92
CA HIS A 20 -5.34 7.98 -2.95
C HIS A 20 -4.02 8.45 -3.55
N LEU A 21 -3.71 8.03 -4.78
CA LEU A 21 -2.51 8.49 -5.49
C LEU A 21 -2.51 10.00 -5.66
N LEU A 22 -3.63 10.57 -6.13
CA LEU A 22 -3.80 12.00 -6.35
C LEU A 22 -3.65 12.80 -5.05
N ALA A 23 -4.25 12.32 -3.96
CA ALA A 23 -4.13 12.96 -2.65
C ALA A 23 -2.68 12.96 -2.13
N LEU A 24 -1.94 11.88 -2.35
CA LEU A 24 -0.56 11.75 -1.88
C LEU A 24 0.44 12.51 -2.76
N GLU A 25 0.17 12.65 -4.07
CA GLU A 25 0.97 13.51 -4.96
C GLU A 25 0.97 14.97 -4.49
N THR A 26 -0.14 15.46 -3.92
CA THR A 26 -0.19 16.82 -3.35
C THR A 26 0.75 17.02 -2.16
N LEU A 27 1.16 15.95 -1.49
CA LEU A 27 2.06 15.97 -0.32
C LEU A 27 3.55 15.90 -0.71
N ARG A 28 3.88 15.92 -2.02
CA ARG A 28 5.26 15.76 -2.54
C ARG A 28 5.94 14.46 -2.07
N ILE A 29 5.15 13.43 -1.82
CA ILE A 29 5.64 12.09 -1.49
C ILE A 29 5.73 11.28 -2.78
N LYS A 30 6.74 10.42 -2.90
CA LYS A 30 6.84 9.52 -4.05
C LYS A 30 5.90 8.34 -3.83
N VAL A 31 4.92 8.20 -4.70
CA VAL A 31 3.86 7.18 -4.58
C VAL A 31 3.96 6.17 -5.71
N VAL A 32 3.88 4.88 -5.39
CA VAL A 32 3.91 3.81 -6.39
C VAL A 32 2.73 2.86 -6.19
N SER A 33 2.15 2.36 -7.29
CA SER A 33 1.10 1.34 -7.20
C SER A 33 1.72 -0.02 -6.95
N VAL A 34 1.28 -0.70 -5.90
CA VAL A 34 1.75 -2.03 -5.53
C VAL A 34 0.78 -3.05 -6.10
N LYS A 35 1.27 -3.86 -7.04
CA LYS A 35 0.50 -4.95 -7.66
C LYS A 35 1.22 -6.28 -7.55
N ARG A 36 2.55 -6.24 -7.42
CA ARG A 36 3.42 -7.39 -7.36
C ARG A 36 4.21 -7.41 -6.06
N PRO A 37 4.64 -8.60 -5.61
CA PRO A 37 5.44 -8.74 -4.41
C PRO A 37 6.78 -7.99 -4.53
N GLU A 38 7.33 -7.88 -5.75
CA GLU A 38 8.59 -7.19 -6.04
C GLU A 38 8.54 -5.69 -5.70
N ASP A 39 7.36 -5.07 -5.81
CA ASP A 39 7.16 -3.64 -5.57
C ASP A 39 7.50 -3.28 -4.11
N PHE A 40 7.26 -4.21 -3.17
CA PHE A 40 7.51 -4.04 -1.72
C PHE A 40 8.97 -3.75 -1.38
N ASN A 41 9.93 -4.20 -2.19
CA ASN A 41 11.36 -4.04 -1.89
C ASN A 41 11.81 -2.57 -1.86
N THR A 42 11.13 -1.72 -2.62
CA THR A 42 11.49 -0.30 -2.78
C THR A 42 10.68 0.64 -1.90
N LEU A 43 9.75 0.11 -1.11
CA LEU A 43 8.83 0.90 -0.29
C LEU A 43 9.38 1.14 1.11
N ASP A 44 9.16 2.36 1.59
CA ASP A 44 9.30 2.75 3.00
C ASP A 44 8.00 2.58 3.78
N GLY A 45 6.86 2.61 3.08
CA GLY A 45 5.54 2.49 3.69
C GLY A 45 4.51 1.94 2.72
N LEU A 46 3.46 1.33 3.24
CA LEU A 46 2.36 0.78 2.47
C LEU A 46 1.03 1.38 2.94
N ILE A 47 0.24 1.86 1.98
CA ILE A 47 -1.14 2.28 2.19
C ILE A 47 -2.04 1.20 1.61
N ILE A 48 -2.93 0.70 2.45
CA ILE A 48 -4.00 -0.21 2.05
C ILE A 48 -5.26 0.67 1.92
N PRO A 49 -5.75 0.91 0.69
CA PRO A 49 -6.93 1.73 0.48
C PRO A 49 -8.14 1.07 1.16
N GLY A 50 -9.05 1.91 1.66
CA GLY A 50 -10.28 1.44 2.28
C GLY A 50 -11.22 0.83 1.24
N GLY A 51 -11.92 -0.25 1.60
CA GLY A 51 -12.84 -0.97 0.72
C GLY A 51 -13.39 -2.22 1.37
N GLU A 52 -13.90 -3.15 0.56
CA GLU A 52 -14.34 -4.48 0.99
C GLU A 52 -13.12 -5.30 1.44
N SER A 53 -12.91 -5.40 2.76
CA SER A 53 -11.77 -6.10 3.37
C SER A 53 -11.65 -7.55 2.92
N THR A 54 -12.77 -8.22 2.67
CA THR A 54 -12.82 -9.58 2.15
C THR A 54 -12.27 -9.66 0.72
N ALA A 55 -12.57 -8.68 -0.14
CA ALA A 55 -12.03 -8.62 -1.49
C ALA A 55 -10.53 -8.35 -1.47
N ILE A 56 -10.08 -7.39 -0.65
CA ILE A 56 -8.67 -7.03 -0.50
C ILE A 56 -7.85 -8.22 0.02
N GLY A 57 -8.31 -8.89 1.09
CA GLY A 57 -7.62 -10.05 1.66
C GLY A 57 -7.52 -11.21 0.66
N ARG A 58 -8.56 -11.43 -0.14
CA ARG A 58 -8.57 -12.46 -1.17
C ARG A 58 -7.59 -12.15 -2.30
N LEU A 59 -7.54 -10.89 -2.76
CA LEU A 59 -6.60 -10.43 -3.77
C LEU A 59 -5.15 -10.46 -3.28
N ILE A 60 -4.89 -10.13 -2.01
CA ILE A 60 -3.56 -10.26 -1.39
C ILE A 60 -3.09 -11.72 -1.43
N CYS A 61 -3.99 -12.66 -1.12
CA CYS A 61 -3.67 -14.08 -1.15
C CYS A 61 -3.48 -14.59 -2.59
N GLU A 62 -4.37 -14.22 -3.51
CA GLU A 62 -4.30 -14.59 -4.94
C GLU A 62 -3.05 -14.04 -5.65
N GLN A 63 -2.60 -12.85 -5.28
CA GLN A 63 -1.39 -12.24 -5.85
C GLN A 63 -0.10 -12.62 -5.09
N GLY A 64 -0.19 -13.48 -4.07
CA GLY A 64 0.98 -13.90 -3.28
C GLY A 64 1.63 -12.76 -2.48
N LEU A 65 0.88 -11.72 -2.13
CA LEU A 65 1.38 -10.54 -1.42
C LEU A 65 1.44 -10.73 0.10
N GLU A 66 0.94 -11.84 0.62
CA GLU A 66 0.88 -12.12 2.06
C GLU A 66 2.26 -12.23 2.71
N GLU A 67 3.19 -12.98 2.09
CA GLU A 67 4.57 -13.10 2.58
C GLU A 67 5.34 -11.77 2.54
N PRO A 68 5.34 -11.00 1.43
CA PRO A 68 5.93 -9.66 1.40
C PRO A 68 5.33 -8.76 2.47
N LEU A 69 4.02 -8.74 2.64
CA LEU A 69 3.34 -7.89 3.61
C LEU A 69 3.75 -8.23 5.06
N ARG A 70 3.82 -9.52 5.39
CA ARG A 70 4.32 -9.97 6.70
C ARG A 70 5.76 -9.58 6.93
N THR A 71 6.61 -9.71 5.91
CA THR A 71 8.03 -9.31 5.97
C THR A 71 8.14 -7.81 6.18
N PHE A 72 7.37 -7.03 5.42
CA PHE A 72 7.31 -5.57 5.50
C PHE A 72 6.90 -5.09 6.89
N HIS A 73 5.91 -5.74 7.51
CA HIS A 73 5.49 -5.46 8.89
C HIS A 73 6.59 -5.82 9.91
N LYS A 74 7.27 -6.97 9.72
CA LYS A 74 8.39 -7.37 10.59
C LYS A 74 9.60 -6.45 10.51
N GLU A 75 9.84 -5.84 9.35
CA GLU A 75 10.89 -4.83 9.16
C GLU A 75 10.58 -3.49 9.86
N GLY A 76 9.41 -3.37 10.51
CA GLY A 76 9.00 -2.13 11.20
C GLY A 76 8.62 -1.00 10.24
N LYS A 77 8.37 -1.32 8.96
CA LYS A 77 7.92 -0.34 7.97
C LYS A 77 6.45 0.00 8.20
N GLY A 78 6.11 1.29 8.03
CA GLY A 78 4.78 1.81 8.36
C GLY A 78 3.71 1.27 7.42
N VAL A 79 2.70 0.59 7.96
CA VAL A 79 1.50 0.16 7.21
C VAL A 79 0.33 1.01 7.70
N LEU A 80 -0.30 1.74 6.78
CA LEU A 80 -1.46 2.58 7.06
C LEU A 80 -2.69 1.95 6.39
N GLY A 81 -3.57 1.37 7.21
CA GLY A 81 -4.88 0.92 6.78
C GLY A 81 -5.91 2.04 6.99
N LEU A 82 -6.71 2.33 5.97
CA LEU A 82 -7.84 3.25 6.12
C LEU A 82 -9.05 2.53 6.73
N PRO A 83 -9.84 3.21 7.58
CA PRO A 83 -10.96 2.59 8.29
C PRO A 83 -12.04 2.07 7.32
N LEU A 84 -12.61 0.92 7.67
CA LEU A 84 -13.68 0.24 6.95
C LEU A 84 -14.95 1.12 6.93
N GLN A 85 -15.53 1.33 5.76
CA GLN A 85 -16.95 1.69 5.69
C GLN A 85 -17.74 0.40 5.87
N TYR A 86 -18.03 0.04 7.12
CA TYR A 86 -19.09 -0.93 7.41
C TYR A 86 -20.40 -0.35 6.87
N ARG A 87 -21.03 -1.04 5.94
CA ARG A 87 -22.38 -0.74 5.50
C ARG A 87 -23.26 -1.97 5.64
#